data_AF-A0AAV4B3Z1-F1
#
_entry.id   AF-A0AAV4B3Z1-F1
#
_cell.length_a   1.000
_cell.length_b   1.000
_cell.length_c   1.000
_cell.angle_alpha   90.00
_cell.angle_beta   90.00
_cell.angle_gamma   90.00
#
_symmetry.space_group_name_H-M   'P 1'
#
loop_
_entity.id
_entity.type
_entity.pdbx_description
1 polymer ?
#
loop_
_entity_poly.entity_id
_entity_poly.type
_entity_poly.pdbx_seq_one_letter_code
_entity_poly.pdbx_strand_id
1 'polypeptide(L)'
;MKGTILPESLVSEQSCPLIIVAILRAESAETDFASKLDQARWRLFGHVLRRDRNIPANKAMLFYFSDNKRARGRPQTILPITLNNDLKKLVTTKLEFTTQTDLDTLRLIAEDRPKWNALVAEIRKTAEAARSDDPASGRL
;
A
#
# COMPACT_ATOMS: atom_id res chain seq x y z
N MET A 1 -8.89 -35.48 53.96
CA MET A 1 -9.30 -36.05 52.67
C MET A 1 -10.18 -35.01 51.99
N LYS A 2 -9.62 -34.21 51.10
CA LYS A 2 -9.69 -34.31 49.62
C LYS A 2 -11.03 -33.82 49.04
N GLY A 3 -10.97 -32.72 48.28
CA GLY A 3 -11.86 -32.31 47.17
C GLY A 3 -13.27 -31.84 47.58
N THR A 4 -13.98 -30.93 46.90
CA THR A 4 -13.98 -30.60 45.47
C THR A 4 -14.87 -29.34 45.22
N ILE A 5 -14.32 -28.33 44.53
CA ILE A 5 -14.86 -27.43 43.49
C ILE A 5 -16.01 -26.42 43.79
N LEU A 6 -15.69 -25.17 43.40
CA LEU A 6 -16.42 -23.92 43.13
C LEU A 6 -17.91 -24.01 42.68
N PRO A 7 -18.67 -22.89 42.77
CA PRO A 7 -18.72 -22.05 41.57
C PRO A 7 -18.32 -20.59 41.80
N GLU A 8 -17.43 -20.18 40.91
CA GLU A 8 -16.98 -18.83 40.58
C GLU A 8 -18.18 -18.05 40.04
N SER A 9 -18.83 -17.32 40.95
CA SER A 9 -19.82 -16.30 40.58
C SER A 9 -19.09 -14.96 40.48
N LEU A 10 -19.16 -14.37 39.29
CA LEU A 10 -19.03 -12.94 38.95
C LEU A 10 -18.25 -12.73 37.64
N VAL A 11 -18.84 -13.11 36.51
CA VAL A 11 -18.74 -12.29 35.29
C VAL A 11 -20.12 -12.24 34.65
N SER A 12 -21.01 -11.48 35.29
CA SER A 12 -22.20 -10.94 34.66
C SER A 12 -21.79 -9.66 33.93
N GLU A 13 -21.34 -9.78 32.68
CA GLU A 13 -21.24 -8.63 31.77
C GLU A 13 -21.39 -9.09 30.31
N GLN A 14 -22.41 -9.90 30.07
CA GLN A 14 -22.94 -10.17 28.73
C GLN A 14 -23.78 -8.97 28.27
N SER A 15 -23.15 -7.83 27.99
CA SER A 15 -23.79 -6.73 27.26
C SER A 15 -22.77 -5.70 26.75
N CYS A 16 -21.94 -6.06 25.77
CA CYS A 16 -21.49 -5.16 24.70
C CYS A 16 -20.71 -5.90 23.58
N PRO A 17 -21.30 -6.89 22.89
CA PRO A 17 -20.64 -7.48 21.72
C PRO A 17 -20.71 -6.59 20.47
N LEU A 18 -21.66 -5.65 20.36
CA LEU A 18 -21.89 -4.92 19.11
C LEU A 18 -20.99 -3.69 18.93
N ILE A 19 -20.65 -2.96 19.99
CA ILE A 19 -19.80 -1.76 19.88
C ILE A 19 -18.35 -2.17 19.59
N ILE A 20 -17.80 -3.15 20.32
CA ILE A 20 -16.44 -3.64 20.09
C ILE A 20 -16.32 -4.27 18.69
N VAL A 21 -17.31 -5.07 18.28
CA VAL A 21 -17.31 -5.63 16.91
C VAL A 21 -17.48 -4.54 15.85
N ALA A 22 -18.28 -3.49 16.08
CA ALA A 22 -18.43 -2.39 15.14
C ALA A 22 -17.15 -1.54 15.03
N ILE A 23 -16.44 -1.30 16.13
CA ILE A 23 -15.17 -0.57 16.15
C ILE A 23 -14.09 -1.38 15.40
N LEU A 24 -13.92 -2.67 15.73
CA LEU A 24 -12.99 -3.55 15.02
C LEU A 24 -13.34 -3.70 13.53
N ARG A 25 -14.64 -3.66 13.18
CA ARG A 25 -15.11 -3.74 11.80
C ARG A 25 -14.92 -2.42 11.03
N ALA A 26 -14.96 -1.28 11.71
CA ALA A 26 -14.65 0.02 11.11
C ALA A 26 -13.15 0.19 10.88
N GLU A 27 -12.32 -0.21 11.85
CA GLU A 27 -10.85 -0.17 11.75
C GLU A 27 -10.32 -1.14 10.66
N SER A 28 -10.95 -2.32 10.52
CA SER A 28 -10.65 -3.23 9.39
C SER A 28 -11.16 -2.72 8.04
N ALA A 29 -12.18 -1.86 7.99
CA ALA A 29 -12.65 -1.27 6.73
C ALA A 29 -11.72 -0.16 6.21
N GLU A 30 -11.06 0.60 7.10
CA GLU A 30 -10.10 1.64 6.71
C GLU A 30 -8.79 1.04 6.17
N THR A 31 -8.30 -0.04 6.79
CA THR A 31 -7.12 -0.78 6.30
C THR A 31 -7.35 -1.42 4.94
N ASP A 32 -8.57 -1.90 4.68
CA ASP A 32 -9.00 -2.45 3.39
C ASP A 32 -9.14 -1.38 2.29
N PHE A 33 -9.62 -0.17 2.62
CA PHE A 33 -9.73 0.91 1.63
C PHE A 33 -8.36 1.36 1.12
N ALA A 34 -7.41 1.58 2.04
CA ALA A 34 -6.09 2.07 1.66
C ALA A 34 -5.30 1.02 0.87
N SER A 35 -5.41 -0.27 1.20
CA SER A 35 -4.79 -1.36 0.42
C SER A 35 -5.39 -1.48 -0.99
N LYS A 36 -6.70 -1.29 -1.14
CA LYS A 36 -7.39 -1.21 -2.43
C LYS A 36 -6.93 -0.02 -3.25
N LEU A 37 -6.69 1.14 -2.62
CA LEU A 37 -6.18 2.33 -3.29
C LEU A 37 -4.77 2.09 -3.83
N ASP A 38 -3.88 1.48 -3.06
CA ASP A 38 -2.54 1.10 -3.49
C ASP A 38 -2.61 0.16 -4.70
N GLN A 39 -3.45 -0.89 -4.62
CA GLN A 39 -3.65 -1.81 -5.73
C GLN A 39 -4.18 -1.11 -6.99
N ALA A 40 -5.18 -0.23 -6.86
CA ALA A 40 -5.76 0.49 -7.99
C ALA A 40 -4.74 1.42 -8.66
N ARG A 41 -3.93 2.13 -7.87
CA ARG A 41 -2.84 2.99 -8.34
C ARG A 41 -1.86 2.22 -9.21
N TRP A 42 -1.37 1.08 -8.70
CA TRP A 42 -0.40 0.25 -9.42
C TRP A 42 -1.00 -0.45 -10.63
N ARG A 43 -2.28 -0.84 -10.60
CA ARG A 43 -2.98 -1.36 -11.79
C ARG A 43 -3.11 -0.31 -12.88
N LEU A 44 -3.50 0.91 -12.53
CA LEU A 44 -3.58 2.03 -13.47
C LEU A 44 -2.19 2.36 -14.04
N PHE A 45 -1.18 2.43 -13.18
CA PHE A 45 0.18 2.72 -13.62
C PHE A 45 0.70 1.66 -14.59
N GLY A 46 0.55 0.38 -14.26
CA GLY A 46 0.92 -0.72 -15.16
C GLY A 46 0.12 -0.74 -16.46
N HIS A 47 -1.13 -0.26 -16.45
CA HIS A 47 -1.90 -0.05 -17.67
C HIS A 47 -1.27 1.04 -18.54
N VAL A 48 -0.94 2.21 -17.96
CA VAL A 48 -0.28 3.33 -18.67
C VAL A 48 1.06 2.89 -19.25
N LEU A 49 1.88 2.14 -18.49
CA LEU A 49 3.20 1.67 -18.94
C LEU A 49 3.12 0.76 -20.17
N ARG A 50 2.06 -0.03 -20.30
CA ARG A 50 1.81 -0.93 -21.44
C ARG A 50 1.21 -0.24 -22.67
N ARG A 51 0.84 1.03 -22.57
CA ARG A 51 0.32 1.82 -23.70
C ARG A 51 1.46 2.46 -24.47
N ASP A 52 1.15 2.96 -25.66
CA ASP A 52 2.08 3.68 -26.53
C ASP A 52 2.81 4.81 -25.78
N ARG A 53 4.10 4.99 -26.05
CA ARG A 53 4.92 6.03 -25.42
C ARG A 53 4.46 7.45 -25.76
N ASN A 54 3.72 7.62 -26.86
CA ASN A 54 3.25 8.90 -27.35
C ASN A 54 1.99 9.42 -26.67
N ILE A 55 1.34 8.63 -25.81
CA ILE A 55 0.18 9.11 -25.06
C ILE A 55 0.60 10.20 -24.05
N PRO A 56 -0.30 11.15 -23.72
CA PRO A 56 0.01 12.24 -22.79
C PRO A 56 0.56 11.77 -21.43
N ALA A 57 0.03 10.67 -20.88
CA ALA A 57 0.47 10.12 -19.60
C ALA A 57 1.95 9.64 -19.63
N ASN A 58 2.34 8.90 -20.67
CA ASN A 58 3.73 8.45 -20.83
C ASN A 58 4.67 9.62 -21.11
N LYS A 59 4.25 10.60 -21.92
CA LYS A 59 5.02 11.84 -22.14
C LYS A 59 5.21 12.64 -20.85
N ALA A 60 4.19 12.74 -20.01
CA ALA A 60 4.28 13.42 -18.71
C ALA A 60 5.27 12.72 -17.78
N MET A 61 5.30 11.38 -17.77
CA MET A 61 6.26 10.60 -16.99
C MET A 61 7.70 10.79 -17.49
N LEU A 62 7.91 10.78 -18.81
CA LEU A 62 9.23 11.07 -19.38
C LEU A 62 9.67 12.51 -19.04
N PHE A 63 8.75 13.47 -19.15
CA PHE A 63 9.00 14.85 -18.80
C PHE A 63 9.45 15.01 -17.35
N TYR A 64 8.77 14.32 -16.41
CA TYR A 64 9.10 14.33 -14.98
C TYR A 64 10.56 13.96 -14.71
N PHE A 65 11.10 12.93 -15.39
CA PHE A 65 12.50 12.51 -15.22
C PHE A 65 13.50 13.31 -16.05
N SER A 66 13.05 13.99 -17.11
CA SER A 66 13.92 14.83 -17.95
C SER A 66 14.15 16.24 -17.38
N ASP A 67 13.19 16.76 -16.62
CA ASP A 67 13.25 18.13 -16.09
C ASP A 67 14.05 18.16 -14.78
N ASN A 68 15.38 18.29 -14.91
CA ASN A 68 16.28 18.47 -13.77
C ASN A 68 16.07 19.81 -13.04
N LYS A 69 15.27 20.73 -13.59
CA LYS A 69 15.05 22.05 -13.00
C LYS A 69 13.74 22.04 -12.23
N ARG A 70 13.84 21.79 -10.93
CA ARG A 70 12.74 21.96 -9.97
C ARG A 70 12.25 23.41 -10.02
N ALA A 71 11.23 23.69 -10.82
CA ALA A 71 10.63 25.01 -10.89
C ALA A 71 10.00 25.35 -9.53
N ARG A 72 10.57 26.34 -8.84
CA ARG A 72 10.10 26.81 -7.54
C ARG A 72 8.62 27.22 -7.65
N GLY A 73 7.76 26.68 -6.80
CA GLY A 73 6.33 26.98 -6.76
C GLY A 73 5.42 25.98 -7.50
N ARG A 74 5.96 25.06 -8.31
CA ARG A 74 5.15 23.96 -8.87
C ARG A 74 5.02 22.86 -7.81
N PRO A 75 3.79 22.48 -7.39
CA PRO A 75 3.62 21.34 -6.52
C PRO A 75 4.27 20.11 -7.16
N GLN A 76 5.14 19.42 -6.42
CA GLN A 76 5.72 18.18 -6.90
C GLN A 76 4.57 17.22 -7.20
N THR A 77 4.61 16.58 -8.37
CA THR A 77 3.64 15.53 -8.66
C THR A 77 3.83 14.44 -7.62
N ILE A 78 2.79 14.20 -6.83
CA ILE A 78 2.81 13.23 -5.73
C ILE A 78 3.01 11.81 -6.28
N LEU A 79 2.53 11.52 -7.49
CA LEU A 79 2.49 10.16 -8.02
C LEU A 79 3.86 9.46 -8.13
N PRO A 80 4.91 10.00 -8.80
CA PRO A 80 6.21 9.32 -8.84
C PRO A 80 6.85 9.14 -7.47
N ILE A 81 6.65 10.10 -6.56
CA ILE A 81 7.17 10.04 -5.19
C ILE A 81 6.47 8.92 -4.40
N THR A 82 5.14 8.87 -4.46
CA THR A 82 4.36 7.81 -3.82
C THR A 82 4.72 6.44 -4.37
N LEU A 83 4.84 6.30 -5.69
CA LEU A 83 5.26 5.04 -6.32
C LEU A 83 6.67 4.61 -5.85
N ASN A 84 7.62 5.55 -5.79
CA ASN A 84 8.96 5.25 -5.29
C ASN A 84 8.94 4.83 -3.81
N ASN A 85 8.12 5.48 -2.98
CA ASN A 85 7.96 5.12 -1.58
C ASN A 85 7.32 3.75 -1.39
N ASP A 86 6.35 3.39 -2.23
CA ASP A 86 5.74 2.05 -2.23
C ASP A 86 6.80 0.98 -2.58
N LEU A 87 7.66 1.24 -3.57
CA LEU A 87 8.74 0.33 -3.94
C LEU A 87 9.79 0.19 -2.84
N LYS A 88 10.18 1.29 -2.19
CA LYS A 88 11.16 1.27 -1.08
C LYS A 88 10.72 0.45 0.11
N LYS A 89 9.42 0.25 0.30
CA LYS A 89 8.88 -0.62 1.35
C LYS A 89 9.10 -2.10 1.03
N LEU A 90 9.28 -2.46 -0.23
CA LEU A 90 9.52 -3.85 -0.63
C LEU A 90 10.93 -4.28 -0.19
N VAL A 91 10.98 -5.16 0.82
CA VAL A 91 12.25 -5.72 1.32
C VAL A 91 12.87 -6.68 0.29
N THR A 92 12.02 -7.38 -0.47
CA THR A 92 12.42 -8.44 -1.40
C THR A 92 13.00 -7.90 -2.71
N THR A 93 12.56 -6.72 -3.16
CA THR A 93 12.89 -6.20 -4.49
C THR A 93 13.47 -4.80 -4.38
N LYS A 94 14.76 -4.63 -4.71
CA LYS A 94 15.46 -3.35 -4.73
C LYS A 94 15.12 -2.53 -5.99
N LEU A 95 13.84 -2.40 -6.30
CA LEU A 95 13.39 -1.53 -7.39
C LEU A 95 13.35 -0.10 -6.89
N GLU A 96 13.87 0.81 -7.70
CA GLU A 96 13.75 2.23 -7.46
C GLU A 96 12.90 2.85 -8.56
N PHE A 97 12.41 4.07 -8.32
CA PHE A 97 11.72 4.86 -9.33
C PHE A 97 12.20 6.31 -9.29
N THR A 98 13.49 6.47 -9.58
CA THR A 98 14.18 7.77 -9.47
C THR A 98 14.65 8.30 -10.81
N THR A 99 14.99 7.40 -11.73
CA THR A 99 15.55 7.73 -13.04
C THR A 99 14.68 7.22 -14.19
N GLN A 100 14.99 7.70 -15.40
CA GLN A 100 14.35 7.19 -16.62
C GLN A 100 14.69 5.71 -16.89
N THR A 101 15.89 5.26 -16.51
CA THR A 101 16.30 3.84 -16.61
C THR A 101 15.41 2.95 -15.74
N ASP A 102 15.06 3.43 -14.55
CA ASP A 102 14.14 2.72 -13.65
C ASP A 102 12.74 2.61 -14.27
N LEU A 103 12.26 3.67 -14.92
CA LEU A 103 10.99 3.67 -15.64
C LEU A 103 10.97 2.63 -16.77
N ASP A 104 12.05 2.52 -17.55
CA ASP A 104 12.13 1.51 -18.61
C ASP A 104 12.26 0.08 -18.02
N THR A 105 12.93 -0.08 -16.88
CA THR A 105 12.97 -1.36 -16.14
C THR A 105 11.57 -1.78 -15.66
N LEU A 106 10.81 -0.85 -15.08
CA LEU A 106 9.43 -1.10 -14.67
C LEU A 106 8.51 -1.39 -15.85
N ARG A 107 8.77 -0.84 -17.03
CA ARG A 107 8.03 -1.18 -18.26
C ARG A 107 8.23 -2.64 -18.65
N LEU A 108 9.47 -3.13 -18.62
CA LEU A 108 9.76 -4.54 -18.89
C LEU A 108 9.01 -5.47 -17.92
N ILE A 109 8.93 -5.09 -16.65
CA ILE A 109 8.15 -5.84 -15.65
C ILE A 109 6.65 -5.72 -15.92
N ALA A 110 6.16 -4.55 -16.35
CA ALA A 110 4.75 -4.30 -16.62
C ALA A 110 4.21 -5.04 -17.86
N GLU A 111 5.05 -5.25 -18.87
CA GLU A 111 4.72 -6.05 -20.05
C GLU A 111 4.46 -7.52 -19.67
N ASP A 112 5.24 -8.05 -18.74
CA ASP A 112 5.03 -9.35 -18.13
C ASP A 112 3.89 -9.27 -17.08
N ARG A 113 2.66 -9.48 -17.55
CA ARG A 113 1.45 -9.44 -16.71
C ARG A 113 1.52 -10.29 -15.44
N PRO A 114 1.99 -11.56 -15.44
CA PRO A 114 2.09 -12.32 -14.21
C PRO A 114 3.14 -11.72 -13.25
N LYS A 115 4.30 -11.27 -13.73
CA LYS A 115 5.28 -10.57 -12.87
C LYS A 115 4.73 -9.27 -12.31
N TRP A 116 4.02 -8.48 -13.12
CA TRP A 116 3.38 -7.26 -12.66
C TRP A 116 2.33 -7.52 -11.57
N ASN A 117 1.48 -8.52 -11.76
CA ASN A 117 0.46 -8.88 -10.76
C ASN A 117 1.10 -9.38 -9.46
N ALA A 118 2.19 -10.12 -9.53
CA ALA A 118 2.96 -10.54 -8.36
C ALA A 118 3.54 -9.33 -7.61
N LEU A 119 4.14 -8.38 -8.33
CA LEU A 119 4.64 -7.12 -7.75
C LEU A 119 3.52 -6.34 -7.03
N VAL A 120 2.36 -6.20 -7.67
CA VAL A 120 1.20 -5.51 -7.06
C VAL A 120 0.71 -6.23 -5.80
N ALA A 121 0.70 -7.56 -5.80
CA ALA A 121 0.30 -8.35 -4.65
C ALA A 121 1.29 -8.21 -3.47
N GLU A 122 2.59 -8.18 -3.76
CA GLU A 122 3.64 -7.91 -2.76
C GLU A 122 3.48 -6.51 -2.16
N ILE A 123 3.29 -5.47 -2.99
CA ILE A 123 3.06 -4.10 -2.52
C ILE A 123 1.87 -4.02 -1.56
N ARG A 124 0.76 -4.70 -1.92
CA ARG A 124 -0.43 -4.76 -1.06
C ARG A 124 -0.10 -5.41 0.29
N LYS A 125 0.56 -6.58 0.26
CA LYS A 125 0.92 -7.33 1.47
C LYS A 125 1.86 -6.54 2.37
N THR A 126 2.85 -5.85 1.80
CA THR A 126 3.77 -5.00 2.57
C THR A 126 3.05 -3.78 3.15
N ALA A 127 2.12 -3.16 2.42
CA ALA A 127 1.34 -2.05 2.93
C ALA A 127 0.37 -2.46 4.06
N GLU A 128 -0.16 -3.68 4.02
CA GLU A 128 -0.94 -4.29 5.12
C GLU A 128 -0.07 -4.53 6.35
N ALA A 129 1.11 -5.15 6.20
CA ALA A 129 2.04 -5.42 7.30
C ALA A 129 2.55 -4.13 7.98
N ALA A 130 2.89 -3.10 7.20
CA ALA A 130 3.34 -1.83 7.75
C ALA A 130 2.27 -1.11 8.59
N ARG A 131 0.98 -1.46 8.43
CA ARG A 131 -0.13 -0.90 9.21
C ARG A 131 -0.44 -1.70 10.47
N SER A 132 -0.18 -3.01 10.49
CA SER A 132 -0.36 -3.83 11.70
C SER A 132 0.71 -3.58 12.75
N ASP A 133 1.89 -3.11 12.34
CA ASP A 133 3.05 -2.94 13.21
C ASP A 133 3.14 -1.55 13.87
N ASP A 134 2.12 -0.69 13.75
CA ASP A 134 2.15 0.66 14.33
C ASP A 134 2.02 0.60 15.88
N PRO A 135 3.07 0.94 16.65
CA PRO A 135 3.04 0.90 18.12
C PRO A 135 2.10 1.95 18.75
N ALA A 136 1.50 2.83 17.94
CA ALA A 136 0.53 3.81 18.43
C ALA A 136 -0.79 3.19 18.93
N SER A 137 -1.08 1.93 18.60
CA SER A 137 -2.30 1.22 19.07
C SER A 137 -2.25 0.82 20.56
N GLY A 138 -1.12 1.02 21.26
CA GLY A 138 -0.92 0.68 22.67
C GLY A 138 -0.88 1.86 23.66
N ARG A 139 -1.25 3.07 23.27
CA ARG A 139 -1.34 4.22 24.20
C ARG A 139 -2.70 4.90 24.13
N LEU A 140 -3.67 4.34 24.84
CA LEU A 140 -4.74 5.07 25.51
C LEU A 140 -5.03 4.38 26.85
#